data_AF-A0A329U498-F1
#
_entry.id   AF-A0A329U498-F1
#
_cell.length_a   1.000
_cell.length_b   1.000
_cell.length_c   1.000
_cell.angle_alpha   90.00
_cell.angle_beta   90.00
_cell.angle_gamma   90.00
#
_symmetry.space_group_name_H-M   'P 1'
#
loop_
_entity.id
_entity.type
_entity.pdbx_description
1 polymer ?
#
loop_
_entity_poly.entity_id
_entity_poly.type
_entity_poly.pdbx_seq_one_letter_code
_entity_poly.pdbx_strand_id
1 'polypeptide(L)'
;MKLFKKVLAVALVGAMAVSMLTACSGSKSSKVKDALKDFDIKMDAAMVQDTEKMMGGLQQLTEKVTSGAVKLNDETQMKKISEKFGEMTDYTFSSSTGKGDYDLYIWTNGADGRPASGGKTERYPYLMKVQNVHVSEKNLPRLLDKEFIQKGEFSGNSEALDILRSLLKVANVEKAGISVGKAYGKDVLLVTVPAGTTIPQTAAPKTLTT
;
A
#
# COMPACT_ATOMS: atom_id res chain seq x y z
N MET A 1 20.25 6.70 6.02
CA MET A 1 19.52 7.39 7.13
C MET A 1 19.41 8.92 7.02
N LYS A 2 20.28 9.62 6.28
CA LYS A 2 20.26 11.10 6.19
C LYS A 2 19.34 11.69 5.11
N LEU A 3 19.02 10.96 4.04
CA LEU A 3 18.22 11.51 2.94
C LEU A 3 16.72 11.53 3.25
N PHE A 4 16.10 10.42 3.67
CA PHE A 4 14.65 10.38 3.97
C PHE A 4 14.18 11.36 5.06
N LYS A 5 15.00 11.60 6.10
CA LYS A 5 14.70 12.63 7.13
C LYS A 5 14.79 14.06 6.59
N LYS A 6 15.74 14.34 5.69
CA LYS A 6 15.89 15.66 5.05
C LYS A 6 14.81 15.91 4.00
N VAL A 7 14.45 14.87 3.26
CA VAL A 7 13.40 14.86 2.24
C VAL A 7 12.03 15.17 2.84
N LEU A 8 11.70 14.55 3.98
CA LEU A 8 10.47 14.85 4.70
C LEU A 8 10.49 16.29 5.23
N ALA A 9 11.57 16.71 5.89
CA ALA A 9 11.72 18.06 6.47
C ALA A 9 11.65 19.21 5.45
N VAL A 10 12.17 19.02 4.23
CA VAL A 10 12.15 20.05 3.16
C VAL A 10 10.75 20.22 2.56
N ALA A 11 9.91 19.18 2.59
CA ALA A 11 8.48 19.32 2.28
C ALA A 11 7.65 19.84 3.49
N LEU A 12 8.26 19.95 4.69
CA LEU A 12 7.61 20.14 6.00
C LEU A 12 8.00 21.41 6.75
N VAL A 13 8.47 22.48 6.10
CA VAL A 13 8.65 23.75 6.82
C VAL A 13 7.27 24.42 6.98
N GLY A 14 6.47 23.88 7.88
CA GLY A 14 5.12 24.34 8.19
C GLY A 14 4.40 23.35 9.11
N ALA A 15 4.26 23.77 10.37
CA ALA A 15 3.59 23.10 11.49
C ALA A 15 4.41 22.09 12.31
N MET A 16 4.45 22.40 13.61
CA MET A 16 5.26 21.85 14.68
C MET A 16 4.80 20.46 15.15
N ALA A 17 5.72 19.78 15.85
CA ALA A 17 5.53 18.57 16.66
C ALA A 17 5.05 17.32 15.91
N VAL A 18 6.00 16.61 15.28
CA VAL A 18 5.86 15.16 15.02
C VAL A 18 5.99 14.44 16.38
N SER A 19 4.90 14.41 17.13
CA SER A 19 4.79 13.56 18.32
C SER A 19 4.88 12.08 17.92
N MET A 20 5.56 11.33 18.76
CA MET A 20 5.87 9.90 18.63
C MET A 20 4.69 9.09 18.09
N LEU A 21 4.74 8.72 16.82
CA LEU A 21 3.81 7.78 16.24
C LEU A 21 4.57 6.61 15.66
N THR A 22 5.03 5.74 16.56
CA THR A 22 5.65 4.49 16.16
C THR A 22 5.31 3.46 17.23
N ALA A 23 4.20 2.75 17.00
CA ALA A 23 3.94 1.37 17.40
C ALA A 23 2.43 1.15 17.63
N CYS A 24 1.67 0.88 16.57
CA CYS A 24 0.44 0.10 16.74
C CYS A 24 0.00 -0.67 15.48
N SER A 25 0.96 -1.07 14.63
CA SER A 25 0.70 -1.93 13.46
C SER A 25 1.29 -3.35 13.57
N GLY A 26 2.00 -3.63 14.67
CA GLY A 26 2.77 -4.88 14.83
C GLY A 26 1.92 -6.14 14.84
N SER A 27 0.72 -6.10 15.43
CA SER A 27 -0.07 -7.32 15.70
C SER A 27 -0.77 -7.93 14.48
N LYS A 28 -1.22 -7.12 13.51
CA LYS A 28 -1.78 -7.64 12.24
C LYS A 28 -0.68 -7.97 11.26
N SER A 29 0.36 -7.15 11.17
CA SER A 29 1.51 -7.42 10.30
C SER A 29 2.19 -8.73 10.65
N SER A 30 2.40 -9.04 11.94
CA SER A 30 2.97 -10.32 12.36
C SER A 30 2.08 -11.50 11.96
N LYS A 31 0.77 -11.43 12.20
CA LYS A 31 -0.19 -12.48 11.81
C LYS A 31 -0.18 -12.75 10.31
N VAL A 32 -0.15 -11.70 9.48
CA VAL A 32 -0.07 -11.87 8.02
C VAL A 32 1.26 -12.51 7.63
N LYS A 33 2.38 -12.03 8.18
CA LYS A 33 3.71 -12.59 7.91
C LYS A 33 3.78 -14.07 8.29
N ASP A 34 3.26 -14.44 9.45
CA ASP A 34 3.29 -15.83 9.93
C ASP A 34 2.37 -16.73 9.07
N ALA A 35 1.16 -16.27 8.76
CA ALA A 35 0.26 -16.99 7.85
C ALA A 35 0.90 -17.23 6.48
N LEU A 36 1.65 -16.27 5.92
CA LEU A 36 2.32 -16.46 4.63
C LEU A 36 3.54 -17.39 4.70
N LYS A 37 4.26 -17.43 5.84
CA LYS A 37 5.36 -18.40 6.05
C LYS A 37 4.86 -19.83 6.07
N ASP A 38 3.69 -20.07 6.68
CA ASP A 38 3.02 -21.39 6.68
C ASP A 38 2.66 -21.88 5.27
N PHE A 39 2.80 -21.01 4.27
CA PHE A 39 2.53 -21.29 2.86
C PHE A 39 3.76 -21.21 1.96
N ASP A 40 4.96 -21.34 2.54
CA ASP A 40 6.27 -21.34 1.87
C ASP A 40 6.66 -20.01 1.22
N ILE A 41 5.98 -18.91 1.56
CA ILE A 41 6.36 -17.56 1.10
C ILE A 41 7.34 -16.97 2.12
N LYS A 42 8.57 -16.75 1.69
CA LYS A 42 9.64 -16.22 2.55
C LYS A 42 9.43 -14.73 2.80
N MET A 43 9.46 -14.32 4.07
CA MET A 43 9.50 -12.90 4.41
C MET A 43 10.93 -12.39 4.26
N ASP A 44 11.21 -11.69 3.16
CA ASP A 44 12.53 -11.11 2.92
C ASP A 44 12.73 -9.89 3.82
N ALA A 45 13.80 -9.89 4.62
CA ALA A 45 14.02 -8.87 5.64
C ALA A 45 14.16 -7.46 5.07
N ALA A 46 14.83 -7.31 3.90
CA ALA A 46 14.99 -6.02 3.26
C ALA A 46 13.65 -5.53 2.71
N MET A 47 12.91 -6.41 2.01
CA MET A 47 11.58 -6.06 1.49
C MET A 47 10.61 -5.71 2.63
N VAL A 48 10.59 -6.47 3.74
CA VAL A 48 9.75 -6.17 4.91
C VAL A 48 10.06 -4.79 5.46
N GLN A 49 11.34 -4.48 5.66
CA GLN A 49 11.77 -3.20 6.21
C GLN A 49 11.36 -2.04 5.29
N ASP A 50 11.47 -2.21 3.97
CA ASP A 50 11.12 -1.17 3.02
C ASP A 50 9.59 -1.02 2.88
N THR A 51 8.82 -2.11 2.90
CA THR A 51 7.36 -2.06 2.98
C THR A 51 6.88 -1.35 4.24
N GLU A 52 7.51 -1.59 5.40
CA GLU A 52 7.18 -0.92 6.66
C GLU A 52 7.48 0.59 6.62
N LYS A 53 8.59 1.00 5.99
CA LYS A 53 8.88 2.42 5.76
C LYS A 53 7.84 3.06 4.85
N MET A 54 7.45 2.38 3.77
CA MET A 54 6.41 2.86 2.85
C MET A 54 5.07 3.03 3.56
N MET A 55 4.70 2.07 4.42
CA MET A 55 3.50 2.16 5.26
C MET A 55 3.59 3.36 6.23
N GLY A 56 4.72 3.54 6.90
CA GLY A 56 4.94 4.70 7.78
C GLY A 56 4.84 6.04 7.04
N GLY A 57 5.36 6.10 5.81
CA GLY A 57 5.23 7.28 4.94
C GLY A 57 3.78 7.54 4.54
N LEU A 58 3.04 6.51 4.13
CA LEU A 58 1.60 6.59 3.81
C LEU A 58 0.79 7.10 5.01
N GLN A 59 1.02 6.51 6.19
CA GLN A 59 0.35 6.91 7.42
C GLN A 59 0.56 8.40 7.70
N GLN A 60 1.81 8.87 7.73
CA GLN A 60 2.13 10.28 7.95
C GLN A 60 1.51 11.21 6.90
N LEU A 61 1.46 10.77 5.65
CA LEU A 61 0.87 11.55 4.57
C LEU A 61 -0.65 11.68 4.76
N THR A 62 -1.35 10.59 5.07
CA THR A 62 -2.81 10.63 5.33
C THR A 62 -3.18 11.40 6.60
N GLU A 63 -2.33 11.39 7.63
CA GLU A 63 -2.48 12.23 8.83
C GLU A 63 -2.39 13.72 8.48
N LYS A 64 -1.41 14.09 7.64
CA LYS A 64 -1.26 15.47 7.17
C LYS A 64 -2.42 15.91 6.30
N VAL A 65 -2.94 15.02 5.44
CA VAL A 65 -4.17 15.29 4.69
C VAL A 65 -5.35 15.52 5.64
N THR A 66 -5.50 14.65 6.65
CA THR A 66 -6.56 14.78 7.65
C THR A 66 -6.48 16.08 8.44
N SER A 67 -5.27 16.52 8.79
CA SER A 67 -5.02 17.78 9.50
C SER A 67 -5.16 19.04 8.62
N GLY A 68 -5.30 18.88 7.30
CA GLY A 68 -5.32 19.98 6.34
C GLY A 68 -3.93 20.57 5.98
N ALA A 69 -2.85 20.05 6.55
CA ALA A 69 -1.48 20.45 6.22
C ALA A 69 -1.07 20.07 4.79
N VAL A 70 -1.61 18.96 4.28
CA VAL A 70 -1.52 18.57 2.88
C VAL A 70 -2.91 18.65 2.25
N LYS A 71 -3.04 19.34 1.12
CA LYS A 71 -4.28 19.47 0.36
C LYS A 71 -4.14 18.70 -0.93
N LEU A 72 -4.98 17.69 -1.13
CA LEU A 72 -4.92 16.83 -2.33
C LEU A 72 -5.26 17.57 -3.63
N ASN A 73 -5.89 18.74 -3.55
CA ASN A 73 -6.18 19.63 -4.68
C ASN A 73 -5.12 20.73 -4.90
N ASP A 74 -4.05 20.76 -4.09
CA ASP A 74 -2.92 21.67 -4.29
C ASP A 74 -1.87 21.02 -5.20
N GLU A 75 -1.86 21.42 -6.46
CA GLU A 75 -0.95 20.89 -7.48
C GLU A 75 0.53 21.07 -7.09
N THR A 76 0.89 22.18 -6.44
CA THR A 76 2.28 22.41 -6.02
C THR A 76 2.72 21.43 -4.94
N GLN A 77 1.83 21.12 -3.99
CA GLN A 77 2.11 20.09 -2.98
C GLN A 77 2.16 18.69 -3.60
N MET A 78 1.22 18.36 -4.50
CA MET A 78 1.18 17.06 -5.16
C MET A 78 2.39 16.82 -6.04
N LYS A 79 2.88 17.85 -6.74
CA LYS A 79 4.12 17.81 -7.51
C LYS A 79 5.32 17.47 -6.63
N LYS A 80 5.49 18.20 -5.51
CA LYS A 80 6.60 17.95 -4.56
C LYS A 80 6.56 16.55 -3.98
N ILE A 81 5.37 16.06 -3.63
CA ILE A 81 5.23 14.70 -3.08
C ILE A 81 5.50 13.65 -4.16
N SER A 82 4.99 13.86 -5.38
CA SER A 82 5.24 12.99 -6.53
C SER A 82 6.73 12.87 -6.85
N GLU A 83 7.48 13.99 -6.83
CA GLU A 83 8.93 14.00 -6.99
C GLU A 83 9.64 13.13 -5.92
N LYS A 84 9.10 13.06 -4.69
CA LYS A 84 9.65 12.20 -3.64
C LYS A 84 9.41 10.72 -3.87
N PHE A 85 8.31 10.33 -4.51
CA PHE A 85 8.15 8.96 -4.99
C PHE A 85 9.17 8.62 -6.09
N GLY A 86 9.60 9.61 -6.87
CA GLY A 86 10.67 9.45 -7.86
C GLY A 86 12.06 9.15 -7.25
N GLU A 87 12.29 9.53 -6.00
CA GLU A 87 13.55 9.25 -5.28
C GLU A 87 13.61 7.81 -4.72
N MET A 88 12.51 7.05 -4.79
CA MET A 88 12.42 5.67 -4.25
C MET A 88 12.89 4.64 -5.28
N THR A 89 14.15 4.74 -5.72
CA THR A 89 14.70 4.02 -6.87
C THR A 89 14.68 2.50 -6.78
N ASP A 90 14.53 1.94 -5.57
CA ASP A 90 14.38 0.50 -5.36
C ASP A 90 13.06 -0.03 -5.94
N TYR A 91 12.06 0.85 -6.15
CA TYR A 91 10.75 0.47 -6.67
C TYR A 91 10.54 0.85 -8.13
N THR A 92 9.86 -0.02 -8.88
CA THR A 92 9.56 0.20 -10.31
C THR A 92 8.66 1.42 -10.55
N PHE A 93 7.80 1.81 -9.60
CA PHE A 93 6.97 3.01 -9.75
C PHE A 93 7.77 4.32 -9.75
N SER A 94 9.02 4.32 -9.28
CA SER A 94 9.82 5.55 -9.13
C SER A 94 10.15 6.24 -10.46
N SER A 95 10.10 5.51 -11.57
CA SER A 95 10.30 6.09 -12.90
C SER A 95 9.36 5.49 -13.93
N SER A 96 9.10 6.23 -15.01
CA SER A 96 8.36 5.72 -16.16
C SER A 96 9.04 4.51 -16.84
N THR A 97 10.34 4.31 -16.60
CA THR A 97 11.12 3.20 -17.15
C THR A 97 11.03 1.91 -16.34
N GLY A 98 10.48 1.95 -15.11
CA GLY A 98 10.25 0.72 -14.33
C GLY A 98 11.51 0.02 -13.81
N LYS A 99 12.64 0.73 -13.62
CA LYS A 99 13.97 0.13 -13.37
C LYS A 99 14.29 -0.30 -11.92
N GLY A 100 13.34 -0.29 -11.00
CA GLY A 100 13.58 -0.71 -9.61
C GLY A 100 13.62 -2.24 -9.47
N ASP A 101 14.21 -2.72 -8.37
CA ASP A 101 14.30 -4.15 -8.04
C ASP A 101 12.98 -4.71 -7.47
N TYR A 102 12.06 -3.83 -7.08
CA TYR A 102 10.83 -4.19 -6.39
C TYR A 102 9.57 -3.63 -7.03
N ASP A 103 8.51 -4.43 -7.03
CA ASP A 103 7.14 -3.99 -7.29
C ASP A 103 6.39 -3.80 -5.96
N LEU A 104 5.70 -2.67 -5.82
CA LEU A 104 4.80 -2.41 -4.69
C LEU A 104 3.35 -2.65 -5.10
N TYR A 105 2.62 -3.34 -4.25
CA TYR A 105 1.21 -3.59 -4.37
C TYR A 105 0.45 -3.08 -3.14
N ILE A 106 -0.75 -2.57 -3.36
CA ILE A 106 -1.71 -2.21 -2.32
C ILE A 106 -2.93 -3.12 -2.41
N TRP A 107 -3.38 -3.63 -1.27
CA TRP A 107 -4.64 -4.35 -1.19
C TRP A 107 -5.81 -3.42 -1.50
N THR A 108 -6.72 -3.88 -2.35
CA THR A 108 -7.98 -3.21 -2.62
C THR A 108 -9.09 -4.25 -2.51
N ASN A 109 -10.29 -3.85 -2.09
CA ASN A 109 -11.46 -4.74 -2.14
C ASN A 109 -12.18 -4.66 -3.51
N GLY A 110 -11.51 -4.14 -4.53
CA GLY A 110 -12.09 -3.89 -5.85
C GLY A 110 -13.01 -2.67 -5.94
N ALA A 111 -13.38 -2.30 -7.17
CA ALA A 111 -14.51 -1.43 -7.44
C ALA A 111 -15.80 -2.24 -7.22
N ASP A 112 -16.89 -1.63 -6.75
CA ASP A 112 -18.18 -2.30 -6.55
C ASP A 112 -18.59 -3.00 -7.87
N GLY A 113 -18.46 -4.32 -7.89
CA GLY A 113 -18.25 -5.06 -9.13
C GLY A 113 -19.14 -6.29 -9.23
N ARG A 114 -20.37 -6.03 -9.70
CA ARG A 114 -21.53 -6.93 -9.89
C ARG A 114 -22.42 -7.13 -8.65
N PRO A 115 -23.75 -6.94 -8.81
CA PRO A 115 -24.71 -7.51 -7.87
C PRO A 115 -24.50 -9.03 -7.84
N ALA A 116 -24.24 -9.60 -6.66
CA ALA A 116 -24.45 -11.01 -6.41
C ALA A 116 -25.92 -11.33 -6.73
N SER A 117 -26.19 -12.55 -7.19
CA SER A 117 -27.55 -13.09 -7.07
C SER A 117 -27.99 -12.98 -5.60
N GLY A 118 -29.06 -12.23 -5.33
CA GLY A 118 -29.56 -11.99 -3.98
C GLY A 118 -29.29 -10.60 -3.37
N GLY A 119 -28.85 -9.61 -4.16
CA GLY A 119 -28.83 -8.20 -3.74
C GLY A 119 -27.65 -7.78 -2.85
N LYS A 120 -26.61 -8.60 -2.73
CA LYS A 120 -25.33 -8.26 -2.09
C LYS A 120 -24.34 -7.76 -3.14
N THR A 121 -23.57 -6.71 -2.86
CA THR A 121 -22.48 -6.28 -3.76
C THR A 121 -21.27 -7.18 -3.50
N GLU A 122 -20.80 -7.93 -4.52
CA GLU A 122 -19.56 -8.69 -4.37
C GLU A 122 -18.37 -7.75 -4.54
N ARG A 123 -17.50 -7.75 -3.53
CA ARG A 123 -16.21 -7.08 -3.58
C ARG A 123 -15.15 -8.14 -3.82
N TYR A 124 -14.43 -8.00 -4.92
CA TYR A 124 -13.36 -8.92 -5.30
C TYR A 124 -12.02 -8.30 -4.94
N PRO A 125 -11.39 -8.73 -3.85
CA PRO A 125 -10.12 -8.14 -3.49
C PRO A 125 -9.04 -8.55 -4.48
N TYR A 126 -8.15 -7.60 -4.73
CA TYR A 126 -6.95 -7.83 -5.52
C TYR A 126 -5.82 -6.93 -5.01
N LEU A 127 -4.60 -7.31 -5.38
CA LEU A 127 -3.41 -6.51 -5.17
C LEU A 127 -3.22 -5.56 -6.36
N MET A 128 -3.48 -4.27 -6.18
CA MET A 128 -3.23 -3.26 -7.20
C MET A 128 -1.74 -2.91 -7.23
N LYS A 129 -1.09 -3.13 -8.37
CA LYS A 129 0.29 -2.69 -8.60
C LYS A 129 0.35 -1.16 -8.59
N VAL A 130 1.19 -0.60 -7.72
CA VAL A 130 1.52 0.82 -7.75
C VAL A 130 2.48 1.04 -8.93
N GLN A 131 2.13 1.95 -9.82
CA GLN A 131 2.88 2.26 -11.03
C GLN A 131 3.26 3.73 -11.03
N ASN A 132 4.22 4.12 -11.87
CA ASN A 132 4.66 5.51 -11.98
C ASN A 132 3.50 6.47 -12.26
N VAL A 133 2.56 6.06 -13.12
CA VAL A 133 1.35 6.83 -13.40
C VAL A 133 0.50 7.09 -12.15
N HIS A 134 0.47 6.18 -11.17
CA HIS A 134 -0.32 6.35 -9.93
C HIS A 134 0.31 7.34 -8.96
N VAL A 135 1.64 7.43 -8.94
CA VAL A 135 2.38 8.36 -8.07
C VAL A 135 2.70 9.69 -8.75
N SER A 136 2.24 9.90 -9.97
CA SER A 136 2.36 11.18 -10.69
C SER A 136 1.52 12.28 -10.03
N GLU A 137 1.93 13.53 -10.14
CA GLU A 137 1.19 14.71 -9.67
C GLU A 137 -0.32 14.65 -9.95
N LYS A 138 -0.69 14.24 -11.17
CA LYS A 138 -2.08 14.19 -11.62
C LYS A 138 -2.93 13.11 -10.95
N ASN A 139 -2.34 11.98 -10.58
CA ASN A 139 -3.09 10.81 -10.11
C ASN A 139 -2.83 10.47 -8.63
N LEU A 140 -1.74 10.98 -8.05
CA LEU A 140 -1.43 10.81 -6.64
C LEU A 140 -2.59 11.21 -5.71
N PRO A 141 -3.35 12.29 -5.97
CA PRO A 141 -4.55 12.60 -5.20
C PRO A 141 -5.54 11.45 -5.08
N ARG A 142 -5.70 10.64 -6.15
CA ARG A 142 -6.62 9.49 -6.17
C ARG A 142 -6.11 8.32 -5.34
N LEU A 143 -4.79 8.10 -5.35
CA LEU A 143 -4.16 7.06 -4.53
C LEU A 143 -4.22 7.40 -3.03
N LEU A 144 -4.19 8.69 -2.69
CA LEU A 144 -4.28 9.20 -1.32
C LEU A 144 -5.71 9.57 -0.90
N ASP A 145 -6.68 9.38 -1.79
CA ASP A 145 -8.06 9.72 -1.53
C ASP A 145 -8.62 8.89 -0.37
N LYS A 146 -9.39 9.55 0.49
CA LYS A 146 -9.93 8.92 1.70
C LYS A 146 -10.90 7.79 1.36
N GLU A 147 -11.76 7.97 0.36
CA GLU A 147 -12.71 6.93 -0.04
C GLU A 147 -11.99 5.74 -0.65
N PHE A 148 -10.97 5.98 -1.49
CA PHE A 148 -10.13 4.91 -2.04
C PHE A 148 -9.50 4.05 -0.94
N ILE A 149 -8.82 4.68 0.03
CA ILE A 149 -8.19 3.98 1.15
C ILE A 149 -9.22 3.25 2.01
N GLN A 150 -10.36 3.87 2.28
CA GLN A 150 -11.42 3.25 3.09
C GLN A 150 -12.06 2.04 2.40
N LYS A 151 -12.28 2.11 1.08
CA LYS A 151 -12.75 0.96 0.30
C LYS A 151 -11.73 -0.16 0.25
N GLY A 152 -10.43 0.16 0.35
CA GLY A 152 -9.32 -0.79 0.42
C GLY A 152 -9.00 -1.35 1.81
N GLU A 153 -9.85 -1.17 2.83
CA GLU A 153 -9.57 -1.68 4.18
C GLU A 153 -9.31 -3.20 4.18
N PHE A 154 -8.16 -3.60 4.74
CA PHE A 154 -7.75 -4.97 4.91
C PHE A 154 -8.23 -5.51 6.26
N SER A 155 -9.22 -6.40 6.24
CA SER A 155 -9.83 -6.97 7.45
C SER A 155 -8.81 -7.77 8.28
N GLY A 156 -7.96 -8.55 7.61
CA GLY A 156 -7.03 -9.49 8.23
C GLY A 156 -7.71 -10.71 8.86
N ASN A 157 -8.97 -11.00 8.48
CA ASN A 157 -9.65 -12.24 8.84
C ASN A 157 -9.10 -13.42 7.99
N SER A 158 -9.52 -14.65 8.33
CA SER A 158 -9.10 -15.86 7.61
C SER A 158 -9.41 -15.79 6.11
N GLU A 159 -10.58 -15.27 5.72
CA GLU A 159 -10.95 -15.13 4.30
C GLU A 159 -10.00 -14.20 3.53
N ALA A 160 -9.68 -13.03 4.08
CA ALA A 160 -8.76 -12.09 3.46
C ALA A 160 -7.33 -12.66 3.38
N LEU A 161 -6.89 -13.41 4.40
CA LEU A 161 -5.62 -14.12 4.39
C LEU A 161 -5.58 -15.22 3.32
N ASP A 162 -6.64 -16.00 3.18
CA ASP A 162 -6.77 -17.04 2.16
C ASP A 162 -6.75 -16.45 0.74
N ILE A 163 -7.43 -15.31 0.53
CA ILE A 163 -7.40 -14.59 -0.75
C ILE A 163 -5.99 -14.06 -1.04
N LEU A 164 -5.35 -13.38 -0.07
CA LEU A 164 -3.99 -12.87 -0.20
C LEU A 164 -3.02 -14.01 -0.58
N ARG A 165 -3.09 -15.13 0.14
CA ARG A 165 -2.32 -16.34 -0.15
C ARG A 165 -2.55 -16.81 -1.58
N SER A 166 -3.81 -16.94 -2.00
CA SER A 166 -4.17 -17.41 -3.34
C SER A 166 -3.55 -16.53 -4.43
N LEU A 167 -3.66 -15.20 -4.29
CA LEU A 167 -3.09 -14.23 -5.22
C LEU A 167 -1.56 -14.38 -5.35
N LEU A 168 -0.86 -14.52 -4.21
CA LEU A 168 0.59 -14.67 -4.18
C LEU A 168 1.05 -16.04 -4.74
N LYS A 169 0.29 -17.11 -4.48
CA LYS A 169 0.59 -18.45 -5.01
C LYS A 169 0.39 -18.56 -6.50
N VAL A 170 -0.72 -18.04 -7.05
CA VAL A 170 -0.96 -18.04 -8.50
C VAL A 170 0.14 -17.26 -9.24
N ALA A 171 0.68 -16.23 -8.58
CA ALA A 171 1.78 -15.42 -9.09
C ALA A 171 3.18 -16.03 -8.85
N ASN A 172 3.28 -17.23 -8.28
CA ASN A 172 4.54 -17.90 -7.92
C ASN A 172 5.49 -17.02 -7.08
N VAL A 173 4.95 -16.27 -6.11
CA VAL A 173 5.75 -15.42 -5.23
C VAL A 173 6.50 -16.27 -4.20
N GLU A 174 7.83 -16.34 -4.32
CA GLU A 174 8.68 -17.05 -3.36
C GLU A 174 9.08 -16.19 -2.16
N LYS A 175 9.22 -14.88 -2.36
CA LYS A 175 9.61 -13.92 -1.32
C LYS A 175 8.82 -12.63 -1.40
N ALA A 176 8.46 -12.09 -0.25
CA ALA A 176 7.70 -10.85 -0.14
C ALA A 176 8.07 -10.05 1.11
N GLY A 177 7.82 -8.74 1.04
CA GLY A 177 7.80 -7.84 2.19
C GLY A 177 6.40 -7.34 2.46
N ILE A 178 5.88 -7.56 3.67
CA ILE A 178 4.50 -7.21 4.04
C ILE A 178 4.47 -6.19 5.16
N SER A 179 3.61 -5.19 5.04
CA SER A 179 3.22 -4.31 6.14
C SER A 179 1.72 -4.06 6.11
N VAL A 180 1.08 -4.21 7.26
CA VAL A 180 -0.25 -3.67 7.54
C VAL A 180 -0.07 -2.43 8.40
N GLY A 181 -0.81 -1.35 8.15
CA GLY A 181 -0.73 -0.13 8.97
C GLY A 181 -1.98 0.73 8.82
N LYS A 182 -2.03 1.83 9.57
CA LYS A 182 -3.22 2.70 9.60
C LYS A 182 -3.07 3.86 8.62
N ALA A 183 -4.06 4.03 7.75
CA ALA A 183 -4.22 5.21 6.91
C ALA A 183 -5.68 5.68 7.00
N TYR A 184 -5.91 6.94 7.34
CA TYR A 184 -7.25 7.45 7.72
C TYR A 184 -8.00 6.58 8.75
N GLY A 185 -7.26 5.94 9.66
CA GLY A 185 -7.81 5.01 10.68
C GLY A 185 -8.15 3.60 10.17
N LYS A 186 -7.99 3.32 8.88
CA LYS A 186 -8.25 2.00 8.27
C LYS A 186 -6.99 1.18 8.15
N ASP A 187 -7.11 -0.14 8.30
CA ASP A 187 -6.00 -1.06 8.05
C ASP A 187 -5.74 -1.16 6.55
N VAL A 188 -4.55 -0.80 6.11
CA VAL A 188 -4.09 -0.95 4.71
C VAL A 188 -3.03 -2.01 4.68
N LEU A 189 -3.08 -2.91 3.69
CA LEU A 189 -2.04 -3.89 3.41
C LEU A 189 -1.20 -3.43 2.22
N LEU A 190 0.12 -3.34 2.43
CA LEU A 190 1.12 -3.18 1.38
C LEU A 190 1.94 -4.46 1.23
N VAL A 191 2.26 -4.78 -0.03
CA VAL A 191 3.01 -5.97 -0.41
C VAL A 191 4.12 -5.59 -1.38
N THR A 192 5.36 -5.83 -1.00
CA THR A 192 6.53 -5.69 -1.87
C THR A 192 6.95 -7.08 -2.37
N VAL A 193 7.21 -7.21 -3.65
CA VAL A 193 7.69 -8.44 -4.32
C VAL A 193 8.82 -8.08 -5.30
N PRO A 194 9.62 -9.05 -5.79
CA PRO A 194 10.58 -8.80 -6.86
C PRO A 194 9.93 -8.12 -8.07
N ALA A 195 10.65 -7.19 -8.70
CA ALA A 195 10.20 -6.54 -9.93
C ALA A 195 9.90 -7.57 -11.03
N GLY A 196 8.84 -7.33 -11.79
CA GLY A 196 8.39 -8.21 -12.87
C GLY A 196 7.46 -9.33 -12.40
N THR A 197 7.24 -9.47 -11.10
CA THR A 197 6.21 -10.38 -10.56
C THR A 197 4.85 -9.96 -11.09
N THR A 198 4.16 -10.84 -11.80
CA THR A 198 2.81 -10.57 -12.32
C THR A 198 1.78 -11.20 -11.40
N ILE A 199 1.27 -10.41 -10.46
CA ILE A 199 0.12 -10.82 -9.64
C ILE A 199 -1.17 -10.54 -10.42
N PRO A 200 -2.03 -11.56 -10.66
CA PRO A 200 -3.29 -11.35 -11.35
C PRO A 200 -4.14 -10.26 -10.68
N GLN A 201 -4.57 -9.29 -11.48
CA GLN A 201 -5.53 -8.26 -11.06
C GLN A 201 -6.97 -8.60 -11.43
N THR A 202 -7.18 -9.82 -11.95
CA THR A 202 -8.50 -10.42 -12.05
C THR A 202 -8.97 -10.79 -10.64
N ALA A 203 -10.23 -10.48 -10.35
CA ALA A 203 -10.95 -10.90 -9.15
C ALA A 203 -10.48 -12.27 -8.61
N ALA A 204 -10.14 -12.34 -7.32
CA ALA A 204 -9.87 -13.62 -6.66
C ALA A 204 -11.07 -14.58 -6.86
N PRO A 205 -10.85 -15.89 -7.02
CA PRO A 205 -11.92 -16.87 -7.21
C PRO A 205 -12.83 -17.05 -5.99
N LYS A 206 -12.63 -16.28 -4.92
CA LYS A 206 -13.43 -16.25 -3.71
C LYS A 206 -13.80 -14.81 -3.36
N THR A 207 -15.08 -14.60 -3.08
CA THR A 207 -15.64 -13.34 -2.60
C THR A 207 -15.32 -13.15 -1.12
N LEU A 208 -15.16 -11.90 -0.67
CA LEU A 208 -15.28 -11.60 0.76
C LEU A 208 -16.76 -11.54 1.11
N THR A 209 -17.17 -12.30 2.12
CA THR A 209 -18.53 -12.13 2.67
C THR A 209 -18.45 -10.97 3.66
N THR A 210 -19.01 -9.81 3.30
CA THR A 210 -19.28 -8.73 4.27
C THR A 210 -20.49 -9.05 5.12
#